data_AF-A0A7H4N7U1-F1
#
_entry.id   AF-A0A7H4N7U1-F1
#
_cell.length_a   1.000
_cell.length_b   1.000
_cell.length_c   1.000
_cell.angle_alpha   90.00
_cell.angle_beta   90.00
_cell.angle_gamma   90.00
#
_symmetry.space_group_name_H-M   'P 1'
#
loop_
_entity.id
_entity.type
_entity.pdbx_description
1 polymer ?
#
loop_
_entity_poly.entity_id
_entity_poly.type
_entity_poly.pdbx_seq_one_letter_code
_entity_poly.pdbx_strand_id
1 'polypeptide(L)' 'MYPIDVAIVSCCQSGQGGTGDVAILTSGNRMNLMPFAQIATRIGGAINVSLGLLFLSHFLA' A
#
# COMPACT_ATOMS: atom_id res chain seq x y z
N MET A 1 1.56 17.34 -5.78
CA MET A 1 1.51 15.95 -6.28
C MET A 1 0.31 15.85 -7.19
N TYR A 2 0.46 15.33 -8.42
CA TYR A 2 -0.69 15.21 -9.31
C TYR A 2 -1.64 14.13 -8.78
N PRO A 3 -2.96 14.25 -8.99
CA PRO A 3 -3.94 13.27 -8.50
C PRO A 3 -3.60 11.84 -8.92
N ILE A 4 -3.05 11.67 -10.13
CA ILE A 4 -2.66 10.35 -10.64
C ILE A 4 -1.47 9.75 -9.87
N ASP A 5 -0.52 10.57 -9.42
CA ASP A 5 0.65 10.14 -8.66
C ASP A 5 0.21 9.64 -7.28
N VAL A 6 -0.74 10.35 -6.67
CA VAL A 6 -1.34 9.97 -5.38
C VAL A 6 -2.10 8.66 -5.54
N ALA A 7 -2.89 8.50 -6.60
CA ALA A 7 -3.63 7.27 -6.87
C ALA A 7 -2.69 6.07 -7.06
N ILE A 8 -1.60 6.23 -7.84
CA ILE A 8 -0.60 5.17 -8.05
C ILE A 8 0.04 4.77 -6.72
N VAL A 9 0.53 5.73 -5.93
CA VAL A 9 1.18 5.48 -4.63
C VAL A 9 0.20 4.85 -3.63
N SER A 10 -1.06 5.29 -3.61
CA SER A 10 -2.10 4.70 -2.77
C SER A 10 -2.44 3.27 -3.20
N CYS A 11 -2.31 2.95 -4.49
CA CYS A 11 -2.60 1.61 -5.01
C CYS A 11 -1.49 0.60 -4.64
N CYS A 12 -0.26 1.07 -4.43
CA CYS A 12 0.89 0.24 -4.02
C CYS A 12 0.61 -0.64 -2.79
N GLN A 13 -0.17 -0.16 -1.82
CA GLN A 13 -0.54 -0.92 -0.63
C GLN A 13 -1.39 -2.19 -0.93
N SER A 14 -1.98 -2.29 -2.13
CA SER A 14 -2.76 -3.46 -2.56
C SER A 14 -1.88 -4.54 -3.21
N GLY A 15 -0.63 -4.22 -3.52
CA GLY A 15 0.34 -5.14 -4.10
C GLY A 15 0.98 -6.07 -3.08
N GLN A 16 1.82 -6.99 -3.55
CA GLN A 16 2.58 -7.91 -2.70
C GLN A 16 3.77 -7.21 -2.01
N GLY A 17 3.50 -6.28 -1.08
CA GLY A 17 4.55 -5.53 -0.41
C GLY A 17 5.47 -4.79 -1.38
N GLY A 18 6.76 -4.69 -1.06
CA GLY A 18 7.73 -3.96 -1.88
C GLY A 18 7.93 -4.48 -3.31
N THR A 19 7.66 -5.77 -3.58
CA THR A 19 7.70 -6.30 -4.95
C THR A 19 6.50 -5.82 -5.77
N GLY A 20 5.33 -5.69 -5.13
CA GLY A 20 4.15 -5.06 -5.70
C GLY A 20 4.37 -3.58 -6.00
N ASP A 21 5.00 -2.84 -5.09
CA ASP A 21 5.36 -1.42 -5.29
C ASP A 21 6.19 -1.25 -6.57
N VAL A 22 7.23 -2.07 -6.75
CA VAL A 22 8.07 -2.05 -7.95
C VAL A 22 7.25 -2.37 -9.20
N ALA A 23 6.38 -3.37 -9.18
CA ALA A 23 5.56 -3.74 -10.34
C ALA A 23 4.58 -2.62 -10.74
N ILE A 24 3.91 -1.99 -9.78
CA ILE A 24 2.94 -0.91 -10.00
C ILE A 24 3.64 0.39 -10.46
N LEU A 25 4.75 0.76 -9.84
CA LEU A 25 5.49 1.95 -10.24
C LEU A 25 6.18 1.77 -11.60
N THR A 26 6.64 0.56 -11.92
CA THR A 26 7.20 0.24 -13.23
C THR A 26 6.11 0.31 -14.32
N SER A 27 4.92 -0.23 -14.08
CA SER A 27 3.82 -0.13 -15.05
C SER A 27 3.34 1.31 -15.27
N GLY A 28 3.40 2.16 -14.24
CA GLY A 28 3.11 3.59 -14.33
C GLY A 28 4.26 4.47 -14.84
N ASN A 29 5.47 3.92 -15.06
CA ASN A 29 6.71 4.68 -15.31
C ASN A 29 7.02 5.74 -14.23
N ARG A 30 6.73 5.44 -12.95
CA ARG A 30 6.86 6.37 -11.80
C ARG A 30 7.80 5.88 -10.69
N MET A 31 8.92 5.24 -11.05
CA MET A 31 9.90 4.74 -10.06
C MET A 31 10.45 5.80 -9.10
N ASN A 32 10.41 7.08 -9.47
CA ASN A 32 10.77 8.19 -8.57
C ASN A 32 9.89 8.27 -7.30
N LEU A 33 8.71 7.64 -7.31
CA LEU A 33 7.79 7.60 -6.18
C LEU A 33 8.02 6.40 -5.24
N MET A 34 9.06 5.59 -5.47
CA MET A 34 9.34 4.38 -4.68
C MET A 34 9.46 4.61 -3.16
N PRO A 35 10.09 5.68 -2.66
CA PRO A 35 10.11 5.96 -1.22
C PRO A 35 8.71 6.19 -0.64
N PHE A 36 7.82 6.87 -1.38
CA PHE A 36 6.45 7.12 -0.96
C PHE A 36 5.59 5.86 -1.00
N ALA A 37 5.75 5.04 -2.05
CA ALA A 37 5.08 3.75 -2.16
C ALA A 37 5.44 2.81 -1.00
N GLN A 38 6.72 2.73 -0.63
CA GLN A 38 7.16 1.90 0.49
C GLN A 38 6.53 2.34 1.82
N ILE A 39 6.46 3.66 2.08
CA ILE A 39 5.81 4.18 3.27
C ILE A 39 4.31 3.83 3.26
N ALA A 40 3.62 4.07 2.14
CA ALA A 40 2.21 3.75 1.97
C ALA A 40 1.93 2.25 2.23
N THR A 41 2.75 1.37 1.66
CA THR A 41 2.64 -0.08 1.79
C THR A 41 2.87 -0.55 3.23
N ARG A 42 3.81 0.06 3.97
CA ARG A 42 4.07 -0.31 5.38
C ARG A 42 2.97 0.17 6.32
N ILE A 43 2.55 1.43 6.19
CA ILE A 43 1.49 1.99 7.04
C ILE A 43 0.15 1.33 6.71
N GLY A 44 -0.20 1.17 5.43
CA GLY A 44 -1.42 0.49 4.99
C GLY A 44 -1.47 -0.96 5.48
N GLY A 45 -0.35 -1.68 5.42
CA GLY A 45 -0.25 -3.03 5.97
C GLY A 45 -0.48 -3.09 7.48
N ALA A 46 0.13 -2.18 8.26
CA ALA A 46 -0.07 -2.12 9.71
C ALA A 46 -1.53 -1.83 10.09
N ILE A 47 -2.19 -0.91 9.37
CA ILE A 47 -3.62 -0.61 9.55
C ILE A 47 -4.45 -1.85 9.23
N ASN A 48 -4.19 -2.51 8.11
CA ASN A 48 -4.98 -3.67 7.67
C ASN A 48 -4.87 -4.84 8.67
N VAL A 49 -3.68 -5.11 9.19
CA VAL A 49 -3.47 -6.13 10.24
C VAL A 49 -4.19 -5.73 11.53
N SER A 50 -4.08 -4.47 11.95
CA SER A 50 -4.74 -3.98 13.17
C SER A 50 -6.26 -4.09 13.09
N LEU A 51 -6.84 -3.72 11.94
CA LEU A 51 -8.27 -3.87 11.67
C LEU A 51 -8.69 -5.34 11.59
N GLY A 52 -7.89 -6.19 10.95
CA GLY A 52 -8.16 -7.63 10.88
C GLY A 52 -8.19 -8.27 12.26
N LEU A 53 -7.26 -7.91 13.15
CA LEU A 53 -7.23 -8.36 14.54
C LEU A 53 -8.44 -7.84 15.34
N LEU A 54 -8.79 -6.56 15.18
CA LEU A 54 -9.96 -5.98 15.84
C LEU A 54 -11.25 -6.66 15.37
N PHE A 55 -11.39 -6.90 14.07
CA PHE A 55 -12.53 -7.62 13.51
C PHE A 55 -12.61 -9.05 14.04
N LEU A 56 -11.49 -9.78 14.03
CA LEU A 56 -11.41 -11.13 14.59
C LEU A 56 -11.81 -11.16 16.07
N SER A 57 -11.34 -10.19 16.86
CA SER A 57 -11.67 -10.10 18.29
C SER A 57 -13.13 -9.78 18.60
N HIS A 58 -13.86 -9.14 17.68
CA HIS A 58 -15.24 -8.70 17.92
C HIS A 58 -16.27 -9.70 17.38
N PHE A 59 -15.92 -10.47 16.34
CA PHE A 59 -16.85 -11.38 15.66
C PHE A 59 -16.55 -12.87 15.88
N LEU A 60 -15.31 -13.24 16.23
CA LEU A 60 -14.91 -14.65 16.33
C LEU A 60 -14.44 -15.08 17.72
N ALA A 61 -13.95 -14.14 18.54
CA ALA A 61 -13.56 -14.36 19.94
C ALA A 61 -14.70 -13.97 20.88
#